data_AF-A0A2M7LLM5-F1
#
_entry.id   AF-A0A2M7LLM5-F1
#
_cell.length_a   1.000
_cell.length_b   1.000
_cell.length_c   1.000
_cell.angle_alpha   90.00
_cell.angle_beta   90.00
_cell.angle_gamma   90.00
#
_symmetry.space_group_name_H-M   'P 1'
#
loop_
_entity.id
_entity.type
_entity.pdbx_description
1 polymer ?
#
loop_
_entity_poly.entity_id
_entity_poly.type
_entity_poly.pdbx_seq_one_letter_code
_entity_poly.pdbx_strand_id
1 'polypeptide(L)'
;MDLLRIIVFLSFSLLLLFYPGDYWLTRVFSQQDIWEKKPTHQFSLHPIPEVSTYAPYPPISAEGVYITDLSSFTPIFEHNSKLKLYPASTAKIITALVVADIFKPTDVIVVTKQITKQDEPDWQLMGLV
;
A
#
# COMPACT_ATOMS: atom_id res chain seq x y z
N MET A 1 37.24 -46.11 -12.75
CA MET A 1 36.70 -44.76 -13.00
C MET A 1 37.86 -43.80 -13.11
N ASP A 2 38.05 -43.16 -14.26
CA ASP A 2 39.22 -42.33 -14.54
C ASP A 2 39.23 -41.10 -13.61
N LEU A 3 40.38 -40.79 -12.99
CA LEU A 3 40.57 -39.66 -12.05
C LEU A 3 40.03 -38.33 -12.60
N LEU A 4 40.22 -38.10 -13.90
CA LEU A 4 39.70 -36.94 -14.62
C LEU A 4 38.17 -36.81 -14.52
N ARG A 5 37.43 -37.92 -14.62
CA ARG A 5 35.96 -37.92 -14.56
C ARG A 5 35.48 -37.54 -13.16
N ILE A 6 36.19 -37.98 -12.12
CA ILE A 6 35.88 -37.64 -10.73
C ILE A 6 36.11 -36.15 -10.49
N ILE A 7 37.22 -35.60 -10.98
CA ILE A 7 37.53 -34.17 -10.84
C ILE A 7 36.50 -33.30 -11.57
N VAL A 8 36.12 -33.66 -12.80
CA VAL A 8 35.09 -32.93 -13.56
C VAL A 8 33.74 -33.00 -12.86
N PHE A 9 33.36 -34.17 -12.33
CA PHE A 9 32.12 -34.34 -11.57
C PHE A 9 32.09 -33.49 -10.29
N LEU A 10 33.19 -33.48 -9.53
CA LEU A 10 33.33 -32.67 -8.32
C LEU A 10 33.29 -31.17 -8.64
N SER A 11 34.00 -30.73 -9.68
CA SER A 11 34.00 -29.34 -10.15
C SER A 11 32.58 -28.89 -10.53
N PHE A 12 31.87 -29.70 -11.32
CA PHE A 12 30.52 -29.38 -11.76
C PHE A 12 29.52 -29.37 -10.59
N SER A 13 29.65 -30.31 -9.66
CA SER A 13 28.83 -30.36 -8.45
C SER A 13 29.07 -29.17 -7.52
N LEU A 14 30.33 -28.72 -7.40
CA LEU A 14 30.69 -27.54 -6.61
C LEU A 14 30.15 -26.25 -7.25
N LEU A 15 30.20 -26.15 -8.58
CA LEU A 15 29.68 -25.00 -9.32
C LEU A 15 28.15 -24.90 -9.23
N LEU A 16 27.45 -26.04 -9.15
CA LEU A 16 26.02 -26.08 -8.90
C LEU A 16 25.64 -25.64 -7.47
N LEU A 17 26.50 -25.93 -6.48
CA LEU A 17 26.28 -25.55 -5.08
C LEU A 17 26.38 -24.03 -4.86
N PHE A 18 27.25 -23.36 -5.63
CA PHE A 18 27.43 -21.90 -5.61
C PHE A 18 26.72 -21.19 -6.78
N TYR A 19 25.82 -21.86 -7.50
CA TYR A 19 25.14 -21.25 -8.62
C TYR A 19 24.22 -20.12 -8.10
N PRO A 20 24.43 -18.85 -8.49
CA PRO A 20 23.69 -17.69 -8.00
C PRO A 20 22.29 -17.58 -8.65
N GLY A 21 21.66 -18.71 -8.95
CA GLY A 21 20.29 -18.77 -9.46
C GLY A 21 19.29 -18.39 -8.37
N ASP A 22 18.14 -17.86 -8.78
CA ASP A 22 17.02 -17.55 -7.88
C ASP A 22 16.31 -18.85 -7.46
N TYR A 23 16.92 -19.59 -6.53
CA TYR A 23 16.34 -20.79 -5.95
C TYR A 23 15.28 -20.42 -4.92
N TRP A 24 14.19 -21.19 -4.85
CA TRP A 24 13.08 -20.87 -3.96
C TRP A 24 13.50 -20.79 -2.48
N LEU A 25 14.52 -21.56 -2.06
CA LEU A 25 15.02 -21.51 -0.69
C LEU A 25 15.69 -20.16 -0.37
N THR A 26 16.37 -19.46 -1.30
CA THR A 26 16.98 -18.15 -1.00
C THR A 26 15.95 -17.09 -0.72
N ARG A 27 14.79 -17.13 -1.38
CA ARG A 27 13.70 -16.20 -1.08
C ARG A 27 13.14 -16.40 0.32
N VAL A 28 13.07 -17.65 0.79
CA VAL A 28 12.62 -17.95 2.17
C VAL A 28 13.67 -17.52 3.21
N PHE A 29 14.95 -17.64 2.91
CA PHE A 29 16.03 -17.29 3.85
C PHE A 29 16.52 -15.83 3.77
N SER A 30 16.28 -15.11 2.66
CA SER A 30 16.55 -13.66 2.55
C SER A 30 15.50 -12.81 3.27
N GLN A 31 14.32 -13.40 3.50
CA GLN A 31 13.25 -12.89 4.32
C GLN A 31 13.54 -12.94 5.84
N GLN A 32 14.81 -12.94 6.25
CA GLN A 32 15.16 -12.88 7.68
C GLN A 32 14.68 -11.57 8.34
N ASP A 33 14.43 -10.53 7.56
CA ASP A 33 13.83 -9.27 8.03
C ASP A 33 12.36 -9.40 8.46
N ILE A 34 11.65 -10.50 8.11
CA ILE A 34 10.30 -10.73 8.67
C ILE A 34 10.37 -11.12 10.15
N TRP A 35 11.53 -11.56 10.64
CA TRP A 35 11.79 -11.94 12.02
C TRP A 35 12.49 -10.84 12.83
N GLU A 36 12.79 -9.68 12.22
CA GLU A 36 12.95 -8.49 13.01
C GLU A 36 11.67 -8.34 13.82
N LYS A 37 11.80 -8.33 15.16
CA LYS A 37 10.68 -8.07 16.05
C LYS A 37 10.03 -6.78 15.59
N LYS A 38 8.91 -6.90 14.87
CA LYS A 38 8.02 -5.77 14.64
C LYS A 38 7.82 -5.15 16.02
N PRO A 39 8.04 -3.83 16.19
CA PRO A 39 7.88 -3.20 17.48
C PRO A 39 6.53 -3.66 18.01
N THR A 40 6.55 -4.37 19.13
CA THR A 40 5.34 -4.81 19.81
C THR A 40 4.68 -3.54 20.30
N HIS A 41 3.85 -2.95 19.45
CA HIS A 41 3.04 -1.83 19.82
C HIS A 41 2.15 -2.36 20.94
N GLN A 42 2.34 -1.85 22.15
CA GLN A 42 1.39 -2.10 23.22
C GLN A 42 0.06 -1.53 22.72
N PHE A 43 -0.88 -2.43 22.40
CA PHE A 43 -2.24 -2.04 22.09
C PHE A 43 -2.84 -1.50 23.38
N SER A 44 -2.90 -0.18 23.50
CA SER A 44 -3.73 0.47 24.51
C SER A 44 -5.18 0.18 24.13
N LEU A 45 -5.86 -0.66 24.92
CA LEU A 45 -7.28 -0.92 24.75
C LEU A 45 -8.04 0.35 25.15
N HIS A 46 -8.30 1.21 24.17
CA HIS A 46 -9.20 2.33 24.36
C HIS A 46 -10.63 1.81 24.54
N PRO A 47 -11.45 2.46 25.37
CA PRO A 47 -12.86 2.10 25.50
C PRO A 47 -13.52 2.20 24.12
N ILE A 48 -14.28 1.17 23.75
CA ILE A 48 -15.02 1.15 22.49
C ILE A 48 -16.07 2.26 22.55
N PRO A 49 -16.18 3.13 21.54
CA PRO A 49 -17.19 4.18 21.53
C PRO A 49 -18.59 3.56 21.54
N GLU A 50 -19.46 4.05 22.44
CA GLU A 50 -20.85 3.63 22.53
C GLU A 50 -21.75 4.62 21.76
N VAL A 51 -22.73 4.09 21.02
CA VAL A 51 -23.71 4.92 20.30
C VAL A 51 -24.68 5.52 21.31
N SER A 52 -24.62 6.85 21.48
CA SER A 52 -25.56 7.57 22.34
C SER A 52 -27.00 7.42 21.82
N THR A 53 -27.89 6.92 22.66
CA THR A 53 -29.32 6.76 22.35
C THR A 53 -30.09 8.09 22.41
N TYR A 54 -29.46 9.18 22.87
CA TYR A 54 -30.12 10.45 23.21
C TYR A 54 -29.89 11.57 22.19
N ALA A 55 -29.08 11.35 21.14
CA ALA A 55 -28.75 12.37 20.15
C ALA A 55 -29.28 11.98 18.76
N PRO A 56 -30.16 12.78 18.14
CA PRO A 56 -30.52 12.58 16.73
C PRO A 56 -29.31 12.87 15.83
N TYR A 57 -29.18 12.11 14.75
CA TYR A 57 -28.17 12.38 13.74
C TYR A 57 -28.44 13.74 13.08
N PRO A 58 -27.40 14.57 12.83
CA PRO A 58 -27.57 15.80 12.08
C PRO A 58 -28.03 15.49 10.65
N PRO A 59 -28.80 16.37 10.01
CA PRO A 59 -29.16 16.21 8.61
C PRO A 59 -27.88 16.23 7.76
N ILE A 60 -27.70 15.19 6.94
CA ILE A 60 -26.59 15.07 6.01
C ILE A 60 -27.11 15.12 4.58
N SER A 61 -26.37 15.81 3.69
CA SER A 61 -26.66 15.85 2.26
C SER A 61 -25.78 14.90 1.45
N ALA A 62 -24.78 14.28 2.09
CA ALA A 62 -23.84 13.39 1.42
C ALA A 62 -24.48 12.03 1.10
N GLU A 63 -24.28 11.55 -0.13
CA GLU A 63 -24.80 10.26 -0.59
C GLU A 63 -24.19 9.07 0.15
N GLY A 64 -22.93 9.20 0.58
CA GLY A 64 -22.19 8.20 1.34
C GLY A 64 -21.35 8.82 2.45
N VAL A 65 -21.40 8.25 3.65
CA VAL A 65 -20.65 8.68 4.84
C VAL A 65 -20.13 7.46 5.59
N TYR A 66 -18.88 7.53 6.04
CA TYR A 66 -18.27 6.53 6.91
C TYR A 66 -17.40 7.24 7.95
N ILE A 67 -17.76 7.13 9.22
CA ILE A 67 -17.05 7.74 10.34
C ILE A 67 -16.56 6.62 11.24
N THR A 68 -15.26 6.64 11.54
CA THR A 68 -14.60 5.64 12.38
C THR A 68 -13.75 6.34 13.44
N ASP A 69 -13.62 5.71 14.61
CA ASP A 69 -12.61 6.11 15.57
C ASP A 69 -11.21 5.73 15.05
N LEU A 70 -10.30 6.69 14.96
CA LEU A 70 -8.96 6.44 14.42
C LEU A 70 -8.15 5.46 15.28
N SER A 71 -8.38 5.42 16.59
CA SER A 71 -7.59 4.60 17.50
C SER A 71 -7.97 3.12 17.47
N SER A 72 -9.27 2.83 17.37
CA SER A 72 -9.82 1.47 17.38
C SER A 72 -10.30 0.98 16.00
N PHE A 73 -10.40 1.89 15.02
CA PHE A 73 -11.06 1.69 13.74
C PHE A 73 -12.53 1.22 13.86
N THR A 74 -13.16 1.45 15.01
CA THR A 74 -14.58 1.12 15.23
C THR A 74 -15.47 2.08 14.44
N PRO A 75 -16.38 1.60 13.57
CA PRO A 75 -17.34 2.47 12.88
C PRO A 75 -18.30 3.09 13.89
N ILE A 76 -18.35 4.42 13.93
CA ILE A 76 -19.24 5.21 14.78
C ILE A 76 -20.54 5.52 14.03
N PHE A 77 -20.43 5.75 12.72
CA PHE A 77 -21.58 6.09 11.87
C PHE A 77 -21.34 5.65 10.43
N GLU A 78 -22.37 5.07 9.82
CA GLU A 78 -22.36 4.63 8.43
C GLU A 78 -23.65 5.05 7.72
N HIS A 79 -23.51 5.66 6.54
CA HIS A 79 -24.62 5.93 5.62
C HIS A 79 -24.17 5.52 4.22
N ASN A 80 -24.80 4.50 3.64
CA ASN A 80 -24.44 3.95 2.31
C ASN A 80 -22.93 3.68 2.13
N SER A 81 -22.23 3.24 3.17
CA SER A 81 -20.77 3.06 3.20
C SER A 81 -20.23 2.10 2.14
N LYS A 82 -21.05 1.15 1.67
CA LYS A 82 -20.69 0.14 0.66
C LYS A 82 -21.06 0.55 -0.77
N LEU A 83 -21.69 1.71 -0.96
CA LEU A 83 -22.02 2.23 -2.27
C LEU A 83 -20.74 2.65 -3.00
N LYS A 84 -20.62 2.26 -4.27
CA LYS A 84 -19.47 2.64 -5.11
C LYS A 84 -19.69 4.04 -5.67
N LEU A 85 -18.88 4.99 -5.23
CA LEU A 85 -18.87 6.38 -5.69
C LEU A 85 -17.53 6.71 -6.36
N TYR A 86 -17.52 7.66 -7.29
CA TYR A 86 -16.27 8.14 -7.88
C TYR A 86 -15.47 8.95 -6.85
N PRO A 87 -14.21 8.59 -6.55
CA PRO A 87 -13.44 9.21 -5.46
C PRO A 87 -13.00 10.66 -5.76
N ALA A 88 -13.07 11.11 -7.01
CA ALA A 88 -12.55 12.40 -7.44
C ALA A 88 -11.13 12.66 -6.88
N SER A 89 -10.90 13.79 -6.21
CA SER A 89 -9.60 14.12 -5.64
C SER A 89 -9.21 13.33 -4.39
N THR A 90 -10.12 12.57 -3.76
CA THR A 90 -9.75 11.71 -2.61
C THR A 90 -8.81 10.57 -3.02
N ALA A 91 -8.79 10.21 -4.31
CA ALA A 91 -7.81 9.27 -4.88
C ALA A 91 -6.35 9.70 -4.61
N LYS A 92 -6.08 11.00 -4.43
CA LYS A 92 -4.75 11.53 -4.11
C LYS A 92 -4.21 11.00 -2.77
N ILE A 93 -5.06 10.56 -1.83
CA ILE A 93 -4.61 9.97 -0.56
C ILE A 93 -3.86 8.66 -0.81
N ILE A 94 -4.42 7.78 -1.65
CA ILE A 94 -3.75 6.54 -2.03
C ILE A 94 -2.49 6.82 -2.86
N THR A 95 -2.54 7.80 -3.77
CA THR A 95 -1.34 8.23 -4.50
C THR A 95 -0.24 8.70 -3.55
N ALA A 96 -0.56 9.51 -2.55
CA ALA A 96 0.40 9.99 -1.56
C ALA A 96 1.01 8.84 -0.76
N LEU A 97 0.21 7.82 -0.40
CA LEU A 97 0.69 6.63 0.30
C LEU A 97 1.71 5.85 -0.55
N VAL A 98 1.43 5.66 -1.84
CA VAL A 98 2.35 4.99 -2.78
C VAL A 98 3.63 5.81 -2.97
N VAL A 99 3.52 7.14 -3.08
CA VAL A 99 4.68 8.02 -3.21
C VAL A 99 5.55 7.96 -1.96
N ALA A 100 4.97 7.93 -0.77
CA ALA A 100 5.70 7.85 0.49
C ALA A 100 6.44 6.51 0.69
N ASP A 101 5.97 5.44 0.04
CA ASP A 101 6.61 4.12 0.07
C ASP A 101 7.82 4.05 -0.89
N ILE A 102 7.74 4.71 -2.04
CA ILE A 102 8.74 4.61 -3.11
C ILE A 102 9.81 5.72 -3.00
N PHE A 103 9.40 6.93 -2.63
CA PHE A 103 10.27 8.12 -2.64
C PHE A 103 10.53 8.64 -1.24
N LYS A 104 11.71 9.25 -1.06
CA LYS A 104 12.02 10.02 0.14
C LYS A 104 11.53 11.46 -0.03
N PRO A 105 11.14 12.13 1.06
CA PRO A 105 10.74 13.55 1.01
C PRO A 105 11.80 14.49 0.44
N THR A 106 13.07 14.07 0.44
CA THR A 106 14.22 14.85 -0.07
C THR A 106 14.53 14.60 -1.54
N ASP A 107 13.85 13.65 -2.20
CA ASP A 107 14.13 13.30 -3.58
C ASP A 107 13.72 14.45 -4.52
N VAL A 108 14.60 14.79 -5.46
CA VAL A 108 14.35 15.84 -6.46
C VAL A 108 13.68 15.22 -7.68
N ILE A 109 12.47 15.67 -7.99
CA ILE A 109 11.69 15.19 -9.13
C ILE A 109 11.74 16.24 -10.25
N VAL A 110 12.14 15.84 -11.46
CA VAL A 110 12.14 16.69 -12.65
C VAL A 110 10.78 16.56 -13.35
N VAL A 111 10.07 17.68 -13.52
CA VAL A 111 8.78 17.71 -14.21
C VAL A 111 9.01 17.91 -15.71
N THR A 112 8.95 16.82 -16.47
CA THR A 112 9.29 16.83 -17.92
C THR A 112 8.22 17.46 -18.81
N LYS A 113 6.94 17.43 -18.40
CA LYS A 113 5.84 18.03 -19.17
C LYS A 113 4.89 18.76 -18.24
N GLN A 114 4.80 20.07 -18.39
CA GLN A 114 3.73 20.84 -17.76
C GLN A 114 2.51 20.71 -18.66
N ILE A 115 1.44 20.08 -18.14
CA ILE A 115 0.14 20.14 -18.79
C ILE A 115 -0.36 21.57 -18.55
N THR A 116 -0.07 22.46 -19.49
CA THR A 116 -0.64 23.81 -19.50
C THR A 116 -2.06 23.69 -20.06
N LYS A 117 -3.01 24.46 -19.53
CA LYS A 117 -4.44 24.47 -19.96
C LYS A 117 -4.68 24.52 -21.48
N GLN A 118 -3.66 24.94 -22.25
CA GLN A 118 -3.70 25.00 -23.71
C GLN A 118 -3.71 23.61 -24.38
N ASP A 119 -3.26 22.56 -23.68
CA ASP A 119 -3.15 21.19 -24.20
C ASP A 119 -4.32 20.28 -23.76
N GLU A 120 -5.32 20.84 -23.10
CA GLU A 120 -6.47 20.11 -22.56
C GLU A 120 -7.58 20.04 -23.63
N PRO A 121 -7.93 18.85 -24.14
CA PRO A 121 -9.00 18.71 -25.12
C PRO A 121 -10.36 19.04 -24.48
N ASP A 122 -11.17 19.82 -25.21
CA ASP A 122 -12.45 20.46 -24.81
C ASP A 122 -13.43 19.55 -24.02
N TRP A 123 -13.33 18.22 -24.18
CA TRP A 123 -14.17 17.26 -23.46
C TRP A 123 -13.91 17.20 -21.95
N GLN A 124 -12.76 17.68 -21.44
CA GLN A 124 -12.53 17.81 -19.99
C GLN A 124 -13.27 19.02 -19.37
N LEU A 125 -13.69 20.00 -20.18
CA LEU A 125 -14.49 21.15 -19.75
C LEU A 125 -16.00 20.88 -19.78
N MET A 126 -16.44 19.81 -20.45
CA MET A 126 -17.87 19.46 -20.62
C MET A 126 -18.47 18.63 -19.47
N GLY A 127 -17.69 18.25 -18.46
CA GLY A 127 -18.16 17.48 -17.29
C GLY A 127 -18.89 18.30 -16.22
N LEU A 128 -19.12 19.59 -16.46
CA LEU A 128 -19.88 20.49 -15.60
C LEU A 128 -21.00 21.16 -16.41
N VAL A 129 -22.02 20.38 -16.78
CA VAL A 129 -23.40 20.85 -17.00
C VAL A 129 -24.33 19.80 -16.41
#